data_AF-A0A831WGK2-F1
#
_entry.id   AF-A0A831WGK2-F1
#
_cell.length_a   1.000
_cell.length_b   1.000
_cell.length_c   1.000
_cell.angle_alpha   90.00
_cell.angle_beta   90.00
_cell.angle_gamma   90.00
#
_symmetry.space_group_name_H-M   'P 1'
#
loop_
_entity.id
_entity.type
_entity.pdbx_description
1 polymer ?
#
loop_
_entity_poly.entity_id
_entity_poly.type
_entity_poly.pdbx_seq_one_letter_code
_entity_poly.pdbx_strand_id
1 'polypeptide(L)' 'TEAFVLRNAIAELPEDYREPLLLQVIHGYSQKEIAAELGISVAGAGTRLFRARKKLRALVEPGQD' A
#
# COMPACT_ATOMS: atom_id res chain seq x y z
N THR A 1 1.57 -14.38 -15.68
CA THR A 1 1.03 -13.09 -16.19
C THR A 1 1.37 -11.99 -15.21
N GLU A 2 1.58 -10.76 -15.66
CA GLU A 2 1.90 -9.60 -14.80
C GLU A 2 0.93 -9.45 -13.61
N ALA A 3 -0.37 -9.65 -13.85
CA ALA A 3 -1.40 -9.62 -12.79
C ALA A 3 -1.19 -10.65 -11.66
N PHE A 4 -0.59 -11.81 -11.95
CA PHE A 4 -0.27 -12.81 -10.92
C PHE A 4 0.89 -12.35 -10.03
N VAL A 5 1.94 -11.78 -10.64
CA VAL A 5 3.09 -11.25 -9.91
C VAL A 5 2.66 -10.10 -8.99
N LEU A 6 1.84 -9.17 -9.50
CA LEU A 6 1.32 -8.06 -8.71
C LEU A 6 0.47 -8.54 -7.52
N ARG A 7 -0.43 -9.52 -7.73
CA ARG A 7 -1.25 -10.07 -6.64
C ARG A 7 -0.40 -10.69 -5.53
N ASN A 8 0.63 -11.46 -5.90
CA ASN A 8 1.53 -12.06 -4.92
C ASN A 8 2.32 -10.99 -4.16
N ALA A 9 2.84 -9.98 -4.86
CA ALA A 9 3.56 -8.88 -4.25
C ALA A 9 2.68 -8.06 -3.27
N ILE A 10 1.40 -7.84 -3.60
CA ILE A 10 0.43 -7.23 -2.68
C ILE A 10 0.17 -8.13 -1.47
N ALA A 11 0.07 -9.45 -1.66
CA ALA A 11 -0.11 -10.41 -0.57
C ALA A 11 1.10 -10.46 0.37
N GLU A 12 2.31 -10.19 -0.11
CA GLU A 12 3.53 -10.13 0.71
C GLU A 12 3.69 -8.83 1.52
N LEU A 13 2.95 -7.77 1.21
CA LEU A 13 2.99 -6.54 2.00
C LEU A 13 2.48 -6.79 3.43
N PRO A 14 3.16 -6.29 4.48
CA PRO A 14 2.58 -6.22 5.82
C PRO A 14 1.21 -5.54 5.81
N GLU A 15 0.30 -6.01 6.65
CA GLU A 15 -1.11 -5.54 6.68
C GLU A 15 -1.23 -4.02 6.82
N ASP A 16 -0.47 -3.43 7.74
CA ASP A 16 -0.31 -1.98 7.96
C ASP A 16 0.01 -1.16 6.70
N TYR A 17 0.55 -1.79 5.66
CA TYR A 17 0.86 -1.17 4.38
C TYR A 17 -0.08 -1.63 3.28
N ARG A 18 -0.51 -2.90 3.30
CA ARG A 18 -1.42 -3.49 2.33
C ARG A 18 -2.79 -2.83 2.39
N GLU A 19 -3.37 -2.73 3.58
CA GLU A 19 -4.71 -2.22 3.81
C GLU A 19 -4.89 -0.76 3.32
N PRO A 20 -4.08 0.23 3.75
CA PRO A 20 -4.21 1.59 3.24
C PRO A 20 -3.97 1.68 1.73
N LEU A 21 -3.09 0.83 1.16
CA LEU A 21 -2.84 0.80 -0.27
C LEU A 21 -4.07 0.30 -1.05
N LEU A 22 -4.76 -0.74 -0.57
CA LEU A 22 -5.98 -1.24 -1.20
C LEU A 22 -7.12 -0.21 -1.12
N LEU A 23 -7.31 0.42 0.05
CA LEU A 23 -8.26 1.52 0.22
C LEU A 23 -8.01 2.65 -0.79
N GLN A 24 -6.75 3.02 -1.01
CA GLN A 24 -6.41 4.07 -1.99
C GLN A 24 -6.67 3.62 -3.43
N VAL A 25 -6.15 2.46 -3.84
CA VAL A 25 -6.05 2.11 -5.26
C VAL A 25 -7.30 1.41 -5.78
N ILE A 26 -7.98 0.62 -4.93
CA ILE A 26 -9.20 -0.11 -5.30
C ILE A 26 -10.44 0.69 -4.94
N HIS A 27 -10.48 1.29 -3.75
CA HIS A 27 -11.66 2.01 -3.27
C HIS A 27 -11.60 3.52 -3.55
N GLY A 28 -10.46 4.06 -3.99
CA GLY A 28 -10.32 5.48 -4.35
C GLY A 28 -10.23 6.43 -3.16
N TYR A 29 -9.97 5.92 -1.95
CA TYR A 29 -9.98 6.75 -0.74
C TYR A 29 -8.82 7.75 -0.73
N SER A 30 -9.11 8.95 -0.24
CA SER A 30 -8.12 9.96 0.11
C SER A 30 -7.36 9.59 1.39
N GLN A 31 -6.22 10.23 1.65
CA GLN A 31 -5.47 10.01 2.90
C GLN A 31 -6.28 10.36 4.15
N LYS A 32 -7.24 11.29 4.05
CA LYS A 32 -8.12 11.66 5.16
C LYS A 32 -9.14 10.57 5.45
N GLU A 33 -9.75 9.99 4.42
CA GLU A 33 -10.70 8.88 4.56
C GLU A 33 -9.99 7.62 5.07
N ILE A 34 -8.79 7.31 4.57
CA ILE A 34 -7.97 6.20 5.08
C ILE A 34 -7.61 6.41 6.55
N ALA A 35 -7.24 7.64 6.94
CA ALA A 35 -6.93 7.95 8.32
C ALA A 35 -8.12 7.76 9.25
N ALA A 36 -9.32 8.18 8.81
CA ALA A 36 -10.56 7.96 9.54
C ALA A 36 -10.91 6.48 9.65
N GLU A 37 -10.82 5.72 8.54
CA GLU A 37 -11.12 4.29 8.47
C GLU A 37 -10.21 3.47 9.39
N LEU A 38 -8.91 3.75 9.38
CA LEU A 38 -7.90 2.98 10.13
C LEU A 38 -7.65 3.51 11.54
N GLY A 39 -8.34 4.57 11.98
CA GLY A 39 -8.14 5.17 13.30
C GLY A 39 -6.73 5.74 13.53
N ILE A 40 -6.10 6.29 12.49
CA ILE A 40 -4.75 6.86 12.53
C ILE A 40 -4.73 8.35 12.13
N SER A 41 -3.60 9.02 12.28
CA SER A 41 -3.44 10.38 11.78
C SER A 41 -3.30 10.42 10.25
N VAL A 42 -3.67 11.53 9.61
CA VAL A 42 -3.49 11.74 8.16
C VAL A 42 -2.02 11.62 7.76
N ALA A 43 -1.10 12.13 8.58
CA ALA A 43 0.34 11.97 8.38
C ALA A 43 0.79 10.50 8.49
N GLY A 44 0.19 9.74 9.42
CA GLY A 44 0.38 8.30 9.55
C GLY A 44 -0.09 7.54 8.31
N ALA A 45 -1.28 7.86 7.79
CA ALA A 45 -1.80 7.30 6.54
C ALA A 45 -0.86 7.60 5.36
N GLY A 46 -0.41 8.85 5.21
CA GLY A 46 0.55 9.25 4.19
C GLY A 46 1.87 8.47 4.27
N THR A 47 2.41 8.27 5.47
CA THR A 47 3.64 7.50 5.71
C THR A 47 3.46 6.03 5.37
N ARG A 48 2.35 5.41 5.80
CA ARG A 48 2.03 4.00 5.49
C ARG A 48 1.89 3.81 3.98
N LEU A 49 1.17 4.69 3.29
CA LEU A 49 1.02 4.66 1.83
C LEU A 49 2.35 4.81 1.09
N PHE A 50 3.22 5.73 1.53
CA PHE A 50 4.54 5.90 0.94
C PHE A 50 5.38 4.62 1.08
N ARG A 51 5.42 4.05 2.29
CA ARG A 51 6.15 2.80 2.57
C ARG A 51 5.56 1.61 1.82
N ALA A 52 4.23 1.53 1.70
CA ALA A 52 3.53 0.51 0.95
C ALA A 52 3.97 0.51 -0.53
N ARG A 53 3.96 1.68 -1.18
CA ARG A 53 4.41 1.81 -2.58
C ARG A 53 5.88 1.46 -2.76
N LYS A 54 6.76 1.90 -1.85
CA LYS A 54 8.19 1.57 -1.91
C LYS A 54 8.41 0.05 -1.78
N LYS A 55 7.78 -0.58 -0.80
CA LYS A 55 7.86 -2.03 -0.60
C LYS A 55 7.29 -2.80 -1.78
N LEU A 56 6.12 -2.40 -2.28
CA LEU A 56 5.51 -3.05 -3.44
C LEU A 56 6.45 -3.01 -4.64
N ARG A 57 7.05 -1.85 -4.94
CA ARG A 57 8.04 -1.73 -6.02
C ARG A 57 9.20 -2.70 -5.85
N ALA A 58 9.79 -2.77 -4.65
CA ALA A 58 10.90 -3.69 -4.38
C ALA A 58 10.52 -5.18 -4.56
N LEU A 59 9.25 -5.53 -4.38
CA LEU A 59 8.74 -6.89 -4.56
C LEU A 59 8.47 -7.25 -6.04
N VAL A 60 8.01 -6.30 -6.86
CA VAL A 60 7.82 -6.51 -8.31
C VAL A 60 9.10 -6.31 -9.12
N GLU A 61 10.03 -5.49 -8.63
CA GLU A 61 11.31 -5.16 -9.30
C GLU A 61 12.49 -5.35 -8.33
N PRO A 62 12.89 -6.60 -8.03
CA PRO A 62 14.02 -6.85 -7.14
C PRO A 62 15.33 -6.39 -7.78
N GLY A 63 16.06 -5.47 -7.11
CA GLY A 63 17.42 -5.06 -7.51
C GLY A 63 17.61 -3.62 -8.00
N GLN A 64 16.67 -2.70 -7.75
CA GLN A 64 16.77 -1.27 -8.12
C GLN A 64 17.07 -0.32 -6.94
N ASP A 65 17.58 -0.82 -5.82
CA ASP A 65 18.04 0.02 -4.69
C ASP A 65 19.50 0.49 -4.88
#